data_AF-A0A352VWB5-F1
#
_entry.id   AF-A0A352VWB5-F1
#
_cell.length_a   1.000
_cell.length_b   1.000
_cell.length_c   1.000
_cell.angle_alpha   90.00
_cell.angle_beta   90.00
_cell.angle_gamma   90.00
#
_symmetry.space_group_name_H-M   'P 1'
#
loop_
_entity.id
_entity.type
_entity.pdbx_description
1 polymer ?
#
loop_
_entity_poly.entity_id
_entity_poly.type
_entity_poly.pdbx_seq_one_letter_code
_entity_poly.pdbx_strand_id
1 'polypeptide(L)'
;MITFIKQALKKKKADFFFCGHTHNQIISSHNMPFPMLQIKCSSIGFRAHTPLPLEQEQSILLKSGYHFGVPENCAPGFWIFNISGKKAEGIWHIPGHAFSARISKEHGEPAQIIEKPVFKTISPTPFDLALINYGRLNIYGWNIHGNEARLILNGRQLGILPANTSWAARRRYILAEEDLSRLANKNLLEITAIKKGDWALGGFCLAGSTIDERPWRSNLHKPVYIYGNKFTDNWGMPKGGVKLITGETKKIILTL
;
A
#
# COMPACT_ATOMS: atom_id res chain seq x y z
N MET A 1 15.57 -9.80 -5.68
CA MET A 1 16.31 -11.07 -5.60
C MET A 1 17.55 -10.96 -6.47
N ILE A 2 18.73 -11.12 -5.86
CA ILE A 2 20.04 -11.05 -6.52
C ILE A 2 20.13 -12.13 -7.61
N THR A 3 20.76 -11.82 -8.74
CA THR A 3 20.80 -12.67 -9.95
C THR A 3 21.30 -14.09 -9.68
N PHE A 4 22.30 -14.25 -8.83
CA PHE A 4 22.84 -15.55 -8.44
C PHE A 4 21.79 -16.44 -7.74
N ILE A 5 21.03 -15.89 -6.79
CA ILE A 5 19.98 -16.63 -6.07
C ILE A 5 18.89 -17.09 -7.04
N LYS A 6 18.48 -16.22 -7.98
CA LYS A 6 17.51 -16.58 -9.03
C LYS A 6 17.98 -17.77 -9.85
N GLN A 7 19.26 -17.79 -10.25
CA GLN A 7 19.82 -18.88 -11.03
C GLN A 7 19.86 -20.21 -10.24
N ALA A 8 20.24 -20.16 -8.96
CA ALA A 8 20.25 -21.33 -8.10
C ALA A 8 18.84 -21.91 -7.92
N LEU A 9 17.84 -21.07 -7.61
CA LEU A 9 16.44 -21.48 -7.47
C LEU A 9 15.88 -22.06 -8.77
N LYS A 10 16.24 -21.48 -9.93
CA LYS A 10 15.89 -22.02 -11.25
C LYS A 10 16.48 -23.42 -11.47
N LYS A 11 17.77 -23.60 -11.22
CA LYS A 11 18.47 -24.89 -11.40
C LYS A 11 17.86 -25.98 -10.51
N LYS A 12 17.43 -25.63 -9.30
CA LYS A 12 16.82 -26.55 -8.34
C LYS A 12 15.32 -26.72 -8.50
N LYS A 13 14.68 -26.00 -9.44
CA LYS A 13 13.21 -26.01 -9.65
C LYS A 13 12.44 -25.76 -8.34
N ALA A 14 12.87 -24.76 -7.57
CA ALA A 14 12.26 -24.45 -6.29
C ALA A 14 10.78 -24.02 -6.45
N ASP A 15 9.91 -24.59 -5.62
CA ASP A 15 8.48 -24.31 -5.64
C ASP A 15 8.12 -23.02 -4.87
N PHE A 16 8.79 -22.82 -3.74
CA PHE A 16 8.62 -21.66 -2.86
C PHE A 16 9.96 -20.99 -2.56
N PHE A 17 9.92 -19.67 -2.40
CA PHE A 17 11.02 -18.88 -1.84
C PHE A 17 10.51 -18.07 -0.65
N PHE A 18 10.93 -18.46 0.55
CA PHE A 18 10.61 -17.76 1.78
C PHE A 18 11.64 -16.67 2.04
N CYS A 19 11.19 -15.45 2.35
CA CYS A 19 12.08 -14.37 2.74
C CYS A 19 11.47 -13.43 3.77
N GLY A 20 12.33 -12.63 4.39
CA GLY A 20 11.95 -11.61 5.38
C GLY A 20 12.57 -10.25 5.04
N HIS A 21 13.10 -9.57 6.06
CA HIS A 21 13.75 -8.25 6.01
C HIS A 21 12.80 -7.05 5.93
N THR A 22 11.91 -7.00 4.94
CA THR A 22 10.86 -5.97 4.92
C THR A 22 9.73 -6.41 5.84
N HIS A 23 9.23 -5.54 6.73
CA HIS A 23 8.28 -5.87 7.80
C HIS A 23 6.85 -6.12 7.31
N ASN A 24 6.68 -6.79 6.17
CA ASN A 24 5.41 -7.05 5.51
C ASN A 24 5.19 -8.55 5.32
N GLN A 25 3.95 -8.91 4.99
CA GLN A 25 3.58 -10.26 4.62
C GLN A 25 2.94 -10.25 3.26
N ILE A 26 3.61 -10.82 2.27
CA ILE A 26 3.23 -10.68 0.86
C ILE A 26 3.44 -12.00 0.16
N ILE A 27 2.46 -12.39 -0.66
CA ILE A 27 2.61 -13.44 -1.64
C ILE A 27 2.73 -12.83 -3.04
N SER A 28 3.75 -13.27 -3.78
CA SER A 28 4.01 -12.82 -5.13
C SER A 28 4.49 -13.95 -6.02
N SER A 29 4.09 -13.93 -7.29
CA SER A 29 4.68 -14.79 -8.30
C SER A 29 5.87 -14.11 -8.97
N HIS A 30 6.90 -14.91 -9.25
CA HIS A 30 8.00 -14.51 -10.12
C HIS A 30 7.92 -15.25 -11.43
N ASN A 31 7.99 -14.51 -12.55
CA ASN A 31 8.09 -15.08 -13.89
C ASN A 31 9.45 -15.75 -14.05
N MET A 32 9.47 -17.04 -13.74
CA MET A 32 10.56 -17.98 -13.92
C MET A 32 10.00 -19.13 -14.79
N PRO A 33 10.82 -19.89 -15.52
CA PRO A 33 10.31 -21.01 -16.34
C PRO A 33 9.56 -22.07 -15.53
N PHE A 34 9.72 -22.08 -14.21
CA PHE A 34 8.79 -22.70 -13.27
C PHE A 34 8.16 -21.60 -12.40
N PRO A 35 6.84 -21.41 -12.39
CA PRO A 35 6.18 -20.38 -11.60
C PRO A 35 6.38 -20.65 -10.11
N MET A 36 7.32 -19.92 -9.51
CA MET A 36 7.68 -20.00 -8.10
C MET A 36 6.92 -18.93 -7.32
N LEU A 37 6.36 -19.31 -6.18
CA LEU A 37 5.80 -18.36 -5.23
C LEU A 37 6.90 -17.84 -4.31
N GLN A 38 7.01 -16.53 -4.21
CA GLN A 38 7.75 -15.91 -3.12
C GLN A 38 6.77 -15.54 -2.01
N ILE A 39 7.12 -15.93 -0.79
CA ILE A 39 6.34 -15.67 0.41
C ILE A 39 7.20 -14.86 1.37
N LYS A 40 6.81 -13.60 1.54
CA LYS A 40 7.39 -12.71 2.54
C LYS A 40 6.68 -12.92 3.87
N CYS A 41 7.44 -13.25 4.91
CA CYS A 41 6.90 -13.60 6.23
C CYS A 41 7.70 -12.89 7.34
N SER A 42 7.67 -11.56 7.40
CA SER A 42 8.31 -10.84 8.51
C SER A 42 7.26 -10.40 9.52
N SER A 43 7.35 -10.93 10.73
CA SER A 43 6.40 -10.67 11.82
C SER A 43 6.93 -9.60 12.77
N ILE A 44 6.81 -8.33 12.38
CA ILE A 44 6.89 -7.21 13.33
C ILE A 44 5.67 -6.30 13.06
N GLY A 45 4.63 -6.52 13.84
CA GLY A 45 3.34 -5.86 13.71
C GLY A 45 2.61 -5.83 15.05
N PHE A 46 1.68 -4.89 15.21
CA PHE A 46 0.92 -4.75 16.45
C PHE A 46 -0.35 -5.58 16.37
N ARG A 47 -0.53 -6.54 17.29
CA ARG A 47 -1.69 -7.44 17.31
C ARG A 47 -3.04 -6.71 17.31
N ALA A 48 -3.09 -5.52 17.91
CA ALA A 48 -4.30 -4.69 17.98
C ALA A 48 -4.62 -3.96 16.67
N HIS A 49 -3.69 -3.87 15.71
CA HIS A 49 -3.94 -3.16 14.46
C HIS A 49 -4.77 -4.01 13.50
N THR A 50 -5.76 -3.39 12.85
CA THR A 50 -6.53 -4.05 11.80
C THR A 50 -5.64 -4.38 10.58
N PRO A 51 -5.77 -5.57 9.97
CA PRO A 51 -5.05 -5.92 8.76
C PRO A 51 -5.44 -4.99 7.61
N LEU A 52 -4.45 -4.34 6.99
CA LEU A 52 -4.66 -3.50 5.82
C LEU A 52 -4.24 -4.26 4.55
N PRO A 53 -5.12 -4.45 3.55
CA PRO A 53 -4.72 -5.08 2.29
C PRO A 53 -3.64 -4.26 1.59
N LEU A 54 -2.65 -4.93 0.98
CA LEU A 54 -1.58 -4.29 0.21
C LEU A 54 -2.13 -3.41 -0.93
N GLU A 55 -3.30 -3.73 -1.47
CA GLU A 55 -3.98 -2.97 -2.52
C GLU A 55 -4.39 -1.56 -2.07
N GLN A 56 -4.45 -1.32 -0.76
CA GLN A 56 -4.70 -0.01 -0.16
C GLN A 56 -3.42 0.78 0.14
N GLU A 57 -2.26 0.26 -0.23
CA GLU A 57 -0.98 0.95 -0.14
C GLU A 57 -0.40 1.21 -1.54
N GLN A 58 0.37 2.29 -1.66
CA GLN A 58 0.99 2.68 -2.92
C GLN A 58 2.39 2.07 -3.06
N SER A 59 2.55 1.13 -3.99
CA SER A 59 3.88 0.65 -4.40
C SER A 59 4.51 1.55 -5.48
N ILE A 60 5.83 1.79 -5.40
CA ILE A 60 6.61 2.41 -6.51
C ILE A 60 6.73 1.43 -7.69
N LEU A 61 6.81 0.14 -7.39
CA LEU A 61 7.25 -0.89 -8.33
C LEU A 61 6.14 -1.91 -8.53
N LEU A 62 5.55 -1.95 -9.73
CA LEU A 62 4.65 -3.01 -10.15
C LEU A 62 5.10 -3.56 -11.50
N LYS A 63 6.15 -4.39 -11.45
CA LYS A 63 6.43 -5.41 -12.48
C LYS A 63 6.26 -6.85 -11.95
N SER A 64 6.04 -7.04 -10.65
CA SER A 64 5.81 -8.36 -10.05
C SER A 64 4.31 -8.58 -9.79
N GLY A 65 3.81 -9.76 -10.16
CA GLY A 65 2.44 -10.19 -9.88
C GLY A 65 2.26 -10.52 -8.41
N TYR A 66 1.97 -9.50 -7.60
CA TYR A 66 1.49 -9.68 -6.24
C TYR A 66 0.09 -10.29 -6.26
N HIS A 67 -0.18 -11.24 -5.37
CA HIS A 67 -1.50 -11.85 -5.25
C HIS A 67 -2.32 -11.21 -4.14
N PHE A 68 -1.72 -11.06 -2.96
CA PHE A 68 -2.27 -10.41 -1.77
C PHE A 68 -1.18 -10.24 -0.71
N GLY A 69 -1.48 -9.46 0.33
CA GLY A 69 -0.60 -9.29 1.47
C GLY A 69 -1.05 -8.17 2.40
N VAL A 70 -0.28 -7.93 3.45
CA VAL A 70 -0.36 -6.75 4.33
C VAL A 70 0.98 -6.01 4.31
N PRO A 71 0.98 -4.67 4.37
CA PRO A 71 2.19 -3.85 4.38
C PRO A 71 2.87 -3.87 5.76
N GLU A 72 3.88 -3.02 5.91
CA GLU A 72 4.55 -2.82 7.20
C GLU A 72 3.63 -2.21 8.26
N ASN A 73 3.88 -2.52 9.54
CA ASN A 73 3.15 -2.00 10.71
C ASN A 73 1.64 -2.35 10.78
N CYS A 74 1.24 -3.46 10.15
CA CYS A 74 -0.11 -4.04 10.27
C CYS A 74 -0.14 -5.22 11.26
N ALA A 75 -1.29 -5.90 11.37
CA ALA A 75 -1.43 -7.12 12.16
C ALA A 75 -0.33 -8.15 11.82
N PRO A 76 0.31 -8.78 12.83
CA PRO A 76 1.26 -9.86 12.59
C PRO A 76 0.54 -11.10 12.04
N GLY A 77 1.28 -11.99 11.40
CA GLY A 77 0.74 -13.21 10.84
C GLY A 77 1.84 -14.23 10.56
N PHE A 78 1.43 -15.45 10.26
CA PHE A 78 2.33 -16.56 10.01
C PHE A 78 1.69 -17.57 9.05
N TRP A 79 2.52 -18.35 8.36
CA TRP A 79 2.06 -19.41 7.48
C TRP A 79 2.30 -20.78 8.11
N ILE A 80 1.37 -21.70 7.89
CA ILE A 80 1.56 -23.13 8.12
C ILE A 80 1.58 -23.83 6.76
N PHE A 81 2.62 -24.63 6.52
CA PHE A 81 2.75 -25.45 5.32
C PHE A 81 2.64 -26.93 5.64
N ASN A 82 1.70 -27.59 4.98
CA ASN A 82 1.57 -29.05 5.00
C ASN A 82 2.07 -29.60 3.68
N ILE A 83 3.03 -30.53 3.73
CA ILE A 83 3.64 -31.14 2.55
C ILE A 83 3.27 -32.62 2.54
N SER A 84 2.67 -33.08 1.44
CA SER A 84 2.32 -34.48 1.22
C SER A 84 2.71 -34.89 -0.20
N GLY A 85 3.73 -35.75 -0.30
CA GLY A 85 4.30 -36.14 -1.59
C GLY A 85 4.81 -34.94 -2.38
N LYS A 86 4.25 -34.73 -3.58
CA LYS A 86 4.59 -33.61 -4.48
C LYS A 86 3.77 -32.35 -4.25
N LYS A 87 2.80 -32.38 -3.33
CA LYS A 87 1.88 -31.28 -3.09
C LYS A 87 2.23 -30.59 -1.78
N ALA A 88 2.23 -29.26 -1.82
CA ALA A 88 2.36 -28.40 -0.65
C ALA A 88 1.14 -27.49 -0.56
N GLU A 89 0.54 -27.43 0.62
CA GLU A 89 -0.57 -26.54 0.94
C GLU A 89 -0.12 -25.55 2.01
N GLY A 90 -0.35 -24.26 1.76
CA GLY A 90 -0.03 -23.18 2.68
C GLY A 90 -1.29 -22.51 3.18
N ILE A 91 -1.39 -22.32 4.48
CA ILE A 91 -2.48 -21.57 5.12
C ILE A 91 -1.88 -20.38 5.84
N TRP A 92 -2.36 -19.19 5.51
CA TRP A 92 -1.95 -17.95 6.16
C TRP A 92 -2.90 -17.59 7.30
N HIS A 93 -2.33 -17.31 8.46
CA HIS A 93 -3.05 -16.93 9.66
C HIS A 93 -2.66 -15.53 10.12
N ILE A 94 -3.67 -14.76 10.54
CA ILE A 94 -3.51 -13.50 11.26
C ILE A 94 -4.23 -13.64 12.62
N PRO A 95 -3.51 -13.68 13.75
CA PRO A 95 -4.12 -13.86 15.06
C PRO A 95 -5.20 -12.82 15.36
N GLY A 96 -6.33 -13.26 15.93
CA GLY A 96 -7.46 -12.37 16.27
C GLY A 96 -8.37 -12.04 15.09
N HIS A 97 -8.09 -12.57 13.90
CA HIS A 97 -8.94 -12.39 12.72
C HIS A 97 -9.33 -13.75 12.16
N ALA A 98 -10.63 -13.94 11.90
CA ALA A 98 -11.12 -15.06 11.11
C ALA A 98 -10.69 -14.83 9.65
N PHE A 99 -9.46 -15.20 9.36
CA PHE A 99 -8.76 -14.84 8.14
C PHE A 99 -8.11 -16.08 7.56
N SER A 100 -8.48 -16.39 6.33
CA SER A 100 -8.04 -17.57 5.60
C SER A 100 -7.53 -17.13 4.24
N ALA A 101 -6.23 -17.21 4.05
CA ALA A 101 -5.69 -17.34 2.71
C ALA A 101 -5.11 -18.75 2.59
N ARG A 102 -5.49 -19.44 1.52
CA ARG A 102 -5.05 -20.81 1.26
C ARG A 102 -4.44 -20.89 -0.12
N ILE A 103 -3.29 -21.53 -0.18
CA ILE A 103 -2.58 -21.77 -1.43
C ILE A 103 -2.26 -23.26 -1.55
N SER A 104 -2.19 -23.74 -2.79
CA SER A 104 -1.71 -25.07 -3.10
C SER A 104 -0.72 -24.99 -4.25
N LYS A 105 0.33 -25.79 -4.18
CA LYS A 105 1.28 -25.96 -5.26
C LYS A 105 1.68 -27.42 -5.36
N GLU A 106 1.49 -27.97 -6.54
CA GLU A 106 2.10 -29.24 -6.91
C GLU A 106 3.44 -28.98 -7.59
N HIS A 107 4.42 -29.84 -7.33
CA HIS A 107 5.76 -29.70 -7.89
C HIS A 107 5.71 -29.69 -9.42
N GLY A 108 6.29 -28.65 -10.03
CA GLY A 108 6.29 -28.45 -11.48
C GLY A 108 5.07 -27.72 -12.04
N GLU A 109 3.97 -27.64 -11.28
CA GLU A 109 2.73 -27.00 -11.70
C GLU A 109 2.61 -25.54 -11.22
N PRO A 110 1.80 -24.69 -11.88
CA PRO A 110 1.45 -23.37 -11.36
C PRO A 110 0.82 -23.45 -9.97
N ALA A 111 1.21 -22.51 -9.10
CA ALA A 111 0.55 -22.38 -7.82
C ALA A 111 -0.88 -21.89 -7.98
N GLN A 112 -1.78 -22.41 -7.14
CA GLN A 112 -3.17 -22.03 -7.07
C GLN A 112 -3.44 -21.27 -5.78
N ILE A 113 -4.14 -20.15 -5.91
CA ILE A 113 -4.73 -19.45 -4.77
C ILE A 113 -6.11 -20.06 -4.57
N ILE A 114 -6.24 -20.98 -3.62
CA ILE A 114 -7.49 -21.68 -3.29
C ILE A 114 -8.47 -20.70 -2.64
N GLU A 115 -7.97 -19.91 -1.69
CA GLU A 115 -8.76 -18.96 -0.93
C GLU A 115 -7.99 -17.65 -0.80
N LYS A 116 -8.64 -16.54 -1.14
CA LYS A 116 -8.08 -15.21 -0.96
C LYS A 116 -8.50 -14.64 0.39
N PRO A 117 -7.61 -13.88 1.04
CA PRO A 117 -7.97 -13.19 2.26
C PRO A 117 -9.10 -12.18 2.04
N VAL A 118 -10.07 -12.16 2.95
CA VAL A 118 -11.12 -11.14 2.97
C VAL A 118 -10.74 -10.06 3.97
N PHE A 119 -10.32 -8.90 3.45
CA PHE A 119 -10.08 -7.72 4.26
C PHE A 119 -11.36 -6.88 4.35
N LYS A 120 -11.91 -6.74 5.55
CA LYS A 120 -13.02 -5.81 5.79
C LYS A 120 -12.47 -4.39 5.75
N THR A 121 -12.76 -3.68 4.67
CA THR A 121 -12.53 -2.24 4.60
C THR A 121 -13.80 -1.57 5.10
N ILE A 122 -13.68 -0.76 6.14
CA ILE A 122 -14.82 -0.02 6.69
C ILE A 122 -14.84 1.33 5.97
N SER A 123 -15.68 1.41 4.94
CA SER A 123 -16.11 2.69 4.39
C SER A 123 -17.16 3.28 5.34
N PRO A 124 -16.95 4.50 5.87
CA PRO A 124 -17.89 5.09 6.80
C PRO A 124 -19.22 5.37 6.09
N THR A 125 -20.32 4.94 6.71
CA THR A 125 -21.67 5.35 6.30
C THR A 125 -21.87 6.85 6.58
N PRO A 126 -22.94 7.48 6.06
CA PRO A 126 -23.25 8.87 6.40
C PRO A 126 -23.38 9.12 7.91
N PHE A 127 -23.87 8.13 8.68
CA PHE A 127 -23.92 8.21 10.14
C PHE A 127 -22.52 8.15 10.77
N ASP A 128 -21.64 7.29 10.24
CA ASP A 128 -20.26 7.17 10.73
C ASP A 128 -19.45 8.44 10.49
N LEU A 129 -19.74 9.21 9.42
CA LEU A 129 -19.07 10.50 9.17
C LEU A 129 -19.25 11.48 10.33
N ALA A 130 -20.43 11.49 10.96
CA ALA A 130 -20.71 12.31 12.13
C ALA A 130 -19.96 11.84 13.40
N LEU A 131 -19.45 10.61 13.39
CA LEU A 131 -18.71 10.01 14.50
C LEU A 131 -17.19 10.10 14.32
N ILE A 132 -16.69 10.62 13.19
CA ILE A 132 -15.24 10.77 12.96
C ILE A 132 -14.66 11.77 13.95
N ASN A 133 -13.75 11.32 14.81
CA ASN A 133 -13.06 12.16 15.80
C ASN A 133 -11.56 12.32 15.51
N TYR A 134 -11.01 11.47 14.63
CA TYR A 134 -9.62 11.51 14.21
C TYR A 134 -9.54 11.20 12.73
N GLY A 135 -8.74 11.98 12.02
CA GLY A 135 -8.49 11.76 10.61
C GLY A 135 -7.11 12.26 10.21
N ARG A 136 -6.59 11.66 9.14
CA ARG A 136 -5.33 12.03 8.53
C ARG A 136 -5.38 11.85 7.03
N LEU A 137 -4.64 12.70 6.31
CA LEU A 137 -4.28 12.49 4.92
C LEU A 137 -2.92 11.80 4.86
N ASN A 138 -2.88 10.58 4.34
CA ASN A 138 -1.65 9.85 4.06
C ASN A 138 -1.11 10.26 2.68
N ILE A 139 0.21 10.46 2.60
CA ILE A 139 0.89 10.87 1.37
C ILE A 139 2.17 10.06 1.21
N TYR A 140 2.36 9.47 0.03
CA TYR A 140 3.59 8.81 -0.36
C TYR A 140 4.43 9.78 -1.14
N GLY A 141 5.73 9.81 -0.87
CA GLY A 141 6.60 10.83 -1.36
C GLY A 141 8.02 10.34 -1.60
N TRP A 142 8.68 10.89 -2.61
CA TRP A 142 10.10 10.67 -2.86
C TRP A 142 10.80 12.00 -3.10
N ASN A 143 11.94 12.18 -2.42
CA ASN A 143 12.81 13.35 -2.53
C ASN A 143 12.10 14.70 -2.32
N ILE A 144 11.11 14.74 -1.44
CA ILE A 144 10.43 15.97 -1.01
C ILE A 144 11.21 16.53 0.17
N HIS A 145 11.73 17.75 0.03
CA HIS A 145 12.50 18.48 1.04
C HIS A 145 11.64 19.43 1.88
N GLY A 146 10.36 19.58 1.53
CA GLY A 146 9.42 20.51 2.16
C GLY A 146 9.24 21.76 1.28
N ASN A 147 8.02 22.29 1.29
CA ASN A 147 7.67 23.46 0.49
C ASN A 147 7.65 23.28 -1.04
N GLU A 148 7.40 22.07 -1.53
CA GLU A 148 7.26 21.82 -2.97
C GLU A 148 5.83 21.87 -3.51
N ALA A 149 4.82 21.58 -2.67
CA ALA A 149 3.42 21.64 -3.07
C ALA A 149 2.52 22.20 -1.95
N ARG A 150 1.45 22.89 -2.32
CA ARG A 150 0.36 23.28 -1.43
C ARG A 150 -0.78 22.29 -1.54
N LEU A 151 -1.42 21.99 -0.42
CA LEU A 151 -2.56 21.09 -0.33
C LEU A 151 -3.80 21.82 0.17
N ILE A 152 -4.92 21.58 -0.52
CA ILE A 152 -6.25 22.05 -0.13
C ILE A 152 -7.18 20.83 -0.08
N LEU A 153 -7.94 20.67 0.99
CA LEU A 153 -8.94 19.63 1.15
C LEU A 153 -10.31 20.26 1.37
N ASN A 154 -11.28 19.95 0.51
CA ASN A 154 -12.65 20.48 0.57
C ASN A 154 -12.68 22.01 0.73
N GLY A 155 -11.81 22.69 -0.02
CA GLY A 155 -11.67 24.16 -0.02
C GLY A 155 -10.88 24.73 1.16
N ARG A 156 -10.44 23.93 2.15
CA ARG A 156 -9.60 24.38 3.26
C ARG A 156 -8.12 24.13 2.98
N GLN A 157 -7.29 25.11 3.28
CA GLN A 157 -5.84 24.95 3.16
C GLN A 157 -5.33 24.05 4.30
N LEU A 158 -4.84 22.86 3.95
CA LEU A 158 -4.15 21.96 4.89
C LEU A 158 -2.73 22.44 5.19
N GLY A 159 -2.10 23.14 4.22
CA GLY A 159 -0.77 23.69 4.35
C GLY A 159 0.17 23.26 3.23
N ILE A 160 1.45 23.18 3.55
CA ILE A 160 2.52 22.94 2.59
C ILE A 160 3.13 21.57 2.81
N LEU A 161 3.33 20.82 1.72
CA LEU A 161 3.79 19.42 1.68
C LEU A 161 4.98 19.19 2.64
N PRO A 162 4.91 18.16 3.51
CA PRO A 162 5.96 17.92 4.49
C PRO A 162 7.11 17.16 3.83
N ALA A 163 8.33 17.37 4.32
CA ALA A 163 9.51 16.67 3.81
C ALA A 163 9.35 15.15 3.89
N ASN A 164 9.51 14.46 2.77
CA ASN A 164 9.41 13.01 2.64
C ASN A 164 10.43 12.46 1.62
N THR A 165 11.45 11.78 2.13
CA THR A 165 12.53 11.20 1.32
C THR A 165 12.29 9.74 0.96
N SER A 166 11.34 9.07 1.62
CA SER A 166 11.06 7.64 1.46
C SER A 166 9.65 7.41 0.95
N TRP A 167 9.51 6.61 -0.10
CA TRP A 167 8.18 6.30 -0.64
C TRP A 167 7.40 5.36 0.28
N ALA A 168 6.75 5.98 1.24
CA ALA A 168 5.88 5.36 2.22
C ALA A 168 4.98 6.45 2.79
N ALA A 169 3.81 6.06 3.31
CA ALA A 169 2.93 6.92 4.09
C ALA A 169 3.48 7.25 5.50
N ARG A 170 4.78 7.50 5.62
CA ARG A 170 5.44 7.86 6.88
C ARG A 170 5.16 9.30 7.29
N ARG A 171 4.79 10.15 6.33
CA ARG A 171 4.36 11.53 6.57
C ARG A 171 2.87 11.63 6.33
N ARG A 172 2.20 12.32 7.24
CA ARG A 172 0.74 12.45 7.31
C ARG A 172 0.39 13.86 7.72
N TYR A 173 -0.70 14.38 7.19
CA TYR A 173 -1.38 15.54 7.78
C TYR A 173 -2.42 15.03 8.73
N ILE A 174 -2.32 15.44 9.99
CA ILE A 174 -3.43 15.27 10.92
C ILE A 174 -4.45 16.33 10.58
N LEU A 175 -5.70 15.93 10.40
CA LEU A 175 -6.80 16.83 10.09
C LEU A 175 -7.24 17.55 11.38
N ALA A 176 -7.40 18.86 11.30
CA ALA A 176 -8.00 19.63 12.38
C ALA A 176 -9.52 19.39 12.42
N GLU A 177 -10.18 19.80 13.52
CA GLU A 177 -11.63 19.65 13.69
C GLU A 177 -12.42 20.30 12.53
N GLU A 178 -11.95 21.45 12.03
CA GLU A 178 -12.59 22.13 10.91
C GLU A 178 -12.39 21.39 9.57
N ASP A 179 -11.33 20.61 9.42
CA ASP A 179 -11.13 19.75 8.25
C ASP A 179 -12.01 18.49 8.35
N LEU A 180 -12.14 17.92 9.56
CA LEU A 180 -12.97 16.73 9.84
C LEU A 180 -14.46 17.00 9.59
N SER A 181 -14.98 18.13 10.08
CA SER A 181 -16.38 18.53 9.89
C SER A 181 -16.77 18.76 8.42
N ARG A 182 -15.80 18.90 7.52
CA ARG A 182 -16.01 19.05 6.07
C ARG A 182 -15.89 17.73 5.32
N LEU A 183 -15.59 16.62 5.98
CA LEU A 183 -15.53 15.32 5.33
C LEU A 183 -16.91 14.92 4.81
N ALA A 184 -16.93 14.43 3.58
CA ALA A 184 -18.13 13.94 2.92
C ALA A 184 -17.81 12.61 2.23
N ASN A 185 -18.83 11.97 1.65
CA ASN A 185 -18.62 10.76 0.86
C ASN A 185 -17.60 10.98 -0.28
N LYS A 186 -17.54 12.18 -0.86
CA LYS A 186 -16.53 12.58 -1.85
C LYS A 186 -15.77 13.80 -1.35
N ASN A 187 -14.46 13.68 -1.27
CA ASN A 187 -13.58 14.75 -0.79
C ASN A 187 -12.65 15.19 -1.91
N LEU A 188 -12.62 16.49 -2.18
CA LEU A 188 -11.74 17.09 -3.17
C LEU A 188 -10.40 17.45 -2.51
N LEU A 189 -9.36 16.73 -2.89
CA LEU A 189 -7.97 17.11 -2.62
C LEU A 189 -7.41 17.84 -3.83
N GLU A 190 -6.90 19.04 -3.61
CA GLU A 190 -6.19 19.82 -4.62
C GLU A 190 -4.72 19.93 -4.26
N ILE A 191 -3.86 19.70 -5.25
CA ILE A 191 -2.41 19.73 -5.10
C ILE A 191 -1.87 20.73 -6.11
N THR A 192 -1.26 21.80 -5.61
CA THR A 192 -0.62 22.81 -6.45
C THR A 192 0.89 22.74 -6.26
N ALA A 193 1.64 22.40 -7.32
CA ALA A 193 3.09 22.44 -7.27
C ALA A 193 3.57 23.90 -7.17
N ILE A 194 4.35 24.23 -6.15
CA ILE A 194 4.82 25.61 -5.89
C ILE A 194 6.30 25.79 -6.21
N LYS A 195 7.09 24.71 -6.24
CA LYS A 195 8.54 24.77 -6.50
C LYS A 195 8.97 23.71 -7.51
N LYS A 196 9.80 24.13 -8.47
CA LYS A 196 10.51 23.21 -9.37
C LYS A 196 11.46 22.31 -8.57
N GLY A 197 11.56 21.04 -8.95
CA GLY A 197 12.53 20.13 -8.35
C GLY A 197 12.47 18.73 -8.96
N ASP A 198 13.16 17.79 -8.34
CA ASP A 198 13.10 16.37 -8.72
C ASP A 198 12.45 15.60 -7.58
N TRP A 199 11.14 15.47 -7.62
CA TRP A 199 10.36 14.84 -6.56
C TRP A 199 9.11 14.18 -7.11
N ALA A 200 8.55 13.25 -6.37
CA ALA A 200 7.31 12.59 -6.74
C ALA A 200 6.41 12.38 -5.52
N LEU A 201 5.10 12.41 -5.73
CA LEU A 201 4.09 12.17 -4.71
C LEU A 201 2.92 11.36 -5.26
N GLY A 202 2.23 10.61 -4.41
CA GLY A 202 1.12 9.76 -4.83
C GLY A 202 0.48 9.04 -3.65
N GLY A 203 -0.40 8.08 -3.95
CA GLY A 203 -0.99 7.22 -2.94
C GLY A 203 -1.85 7.96 -1.92
N PHE A 204 -2.57 8.98 -2.36
CA PHE A 204 -3.41 9.78 -1.46
C PHE A 204 -4.56 8.94 -0.93
N CYS A 205 -4.73 8.95 0.39
CA CYS A 205 -5.92 8.41 1.04
C CYS A 205 -6.16 9.10 2.38
N LEU A 206 -7.43 9.25 2.72
CA LEU A 206 -7.87 9.65 4.04
C LEU A 206 -8.00 8.39 4.90
N ALA A 207 -7.64 8.48 6.17
CA ALA A 207 -7.79 7.39 7.13
C ALA A 207 -7.96 7.96 8.54
N GLY A 208 -8.60 7.21 9.43
CA GLY A 208 -8.78 7.66 10.80
C GLY A 208 -9.55 6.67 11.65
N SER A 209 -10.14 7.19 12.72
CA SER A 209 -11.05 6.46 13.59
C SER A 209 -12.28 7.30 13.91
N THR A 210 -13.37 6.61 14.25
CA THR A 210 -14.55 7.20 14.88
C THR A 210 -14.37 7.29 16.39
N ILE A 211 -15.30 7.96 17.08
CA ILE A 211 -15.33 8.11 18.54
C ILE A 211 -15.40 6.78 19.29
N ASP A 212 -16.00 5.76 18.68
CA ASP A 212 -16.05 4.38 19.16
C ASP A 212 -14.90 3.52 18.62
N GLU A 213 -13.80 4.15 18.22
CA GLU A 213 -12.53 3.54 17.80
C GLU A 213 -12.60 2.66 16.54
N ARG A 214 -13.71 2.69 15.80
CA ARG A 214 -13.79 1.97 14.52
C ARG A 214 -12.90 2.64 13.48
N PRO A 215 -11.99 1.90 12.82
CA PRO A 215 -11.14 2.48 11.79
C PRO A 215 -11.96 2.76 10.53
N TRP A 216 -11.58 3.80 9.80
CA TRP A 216 -12.15 4.13 8.49
C TRP A 216 -11.05 4.52 7.50
N ARG A 217 -11.31 4.34 6.20
CA ARG A 217 -10.36 4.72 5.14
C ARG A 217 -11.08 5.03 3.82
N SER A 218 -10.59 6.03 3.10
CA SER A 218 -11.00 6.28 1.71
C SER A 218 -10.38 5.26 0.74
N ASN A 219 -10.83 5.30 -0.52
CA ASN A 219 -10.07 4.73 -1.63
C ASN A 219 -8.62 5.28 -1.69
N LEU A 220 -7.72 4.47 -2.26
CA LEU A 220 -6.35 4.90 -2.58
C LEU A 220 -6.31 5.52 -3.97
N HIS A 221 -5.91 6.78 -4.07
CA HIS A 221 -5.62 7.42 -5.35
C HIS A 221 -4.25 6.98 -5.88
N LYS A 222 -4.26 6.08 -6.87
CA LYS A 222 -3.06 5.39 -7.39
C LYS A 222 -2.12 6.21 -8.28
N PRO A 223 -2.58 7.21 -9.06
CA PRO A 223 -1.68 8.02 -9.89
C PRO A 223 -0.52 8.62 -9.08
N VAL A 224 0.66 8.61 -9.70
CA VAL A 224 1.89 9.19 -9.14
C VAL A 224 2.20 10.47 -9.89
N TYR A 225 2.27 11.57 -9.16
CA TYR A 225 2.56 12.88 -9.69
C TYR A 225 4.04 13.18 -9.56
N ILE A 226 4.67 13.56 -10.66
CA ILE A 226 6.13 13.62 -10.79
C ILE A 226 6.54 15.00 -11.27
N TYR A 227 7.42 15.64 -10.51
CA TYR A 227 8.16 16.82 -10.94
C TYR A 227 9.58 16.42 -11.35
N GLY A 228 10.03 16.93 -12.50
CA GLY A 228 11.37 16.65 -13.00
C GLY A 228 11.49 15.26 -13.61
N ASN A 229 12.73 14.82 -13.83
CA ASN A 229 13.02 13.56 -14.54
C ASN A 229 13.73 12.53 -13.67
N LYS A 230 14.39 12.93 -12.58
CA LYS A 230 15.20 12.00 -11.77
C LYS A 230 14.42 10.81 -11.23
N PHE A 231 13.14 11.00 -10.89
CA PHE A 231 12.28 9.89 -10.49
C PHE A 231 12.07 8.89 -11.64
N THR A 232 11.72 9.40 -12.82
CA THR A 232 11.52 8.55 -14.00
C THR A 232 12.82 7.92 -14.50
N ASP A 233 13.96 8.59 -14.32
CA ASP A 233 15.27 8.05 -14.72
C ASP A 233 15.68 6.89 -13.81
N ASN A 234 15.38 6.98 -12.51
CA ASN A 234 15.71 5.93 -11.54
C ASN A 234 14.76 4.73 -11.57
N TRP A 235 13.46 4.96 -11.76
CA TRP A 235 12.43 3.92 -11.60
C TRP A 235 11.57 3.66 -12.84
N GLY A 236 11.74 4.44 -13.90
CA GLY A 236 10.82 4.50 -15.02
C GLY A 236 9.55 5.29 -14.70
N MET A 237 8.73 5.54 -15.72
CA MET A 237 7.40 6.12 -15.53
C MET A 237 6.46 5.06 -14.92
N PRO A 238 5.86 5.30 -13.73
CA PRO A 238 4.87 4.40 -13.17
C PRO A 238 3.59 4.39 -14.02
N LYS A 239 2.84 3.30 -13.96
CA LYS A 239 1.53 3.21 -14.63
C LYS A 239 0.60 4.28 -14.06
N GLY A 240 0.04 5.12 -14.93
CA GLY A 240 -0.79 6.26 -14.51
C GLY A 240 0.01 7.42 -13.89
N GLY A 241 1.33 7.47 -14.14
CA GLY A 241 2.16 8.61 -13.77
C GLY A 241 1.73 9.89 -14.50
N VAL A 242 1.75 11.01 -13.78
CA VAL A 242 1.33 12.33 -14.25
C VAL A 242 2.46 13.32 -14.01
N LYS A 243 2.89 14.04 -15.06
CA LYS A 243 3.87 15.12 -14.88
C LYS A 243 3.21 16.33 -14.23
N LEU A 244 3.92 16.95 -13.30
CA LEU A 244 3.54 18.20 -12.66
C LEU A 244 4.29 19.37 -13.27
N ILE A 245 3.63 20.52 -13.30
CA ILE A 245 4.20 21.80 -13.71
C ILE A 245 3.95 22.80 -12.58
N THR A 246 4.91 23.69 -12.32
CA THR A 246 4.77 24.72 -11.28
C THR A 246 3.55 25.60 -11.57
N GLY A 247 2.76 25.88 -10.53
CA GLY A 247 1.50 26.64 -10.62
C GLY A 247 0.30 25.80 -11.05
N GLU A 248 0.51 24.59 -11.58
CA GLU A 248 -0.59 23.72 -11.96
C GLU A 248 -1.23 23.09 -10.73
N THR A 249 -2.57 23.12 -10.69
CA THR A 249 -3.36 22.47 -9.66
C THR A 249 -3.97 21.18 -10.18
N LYS A 250 -3.67 20.07 -9.51
CA LYS A 250 -4.28 18.76 -9.77
C LYS A 250 -5.42 18.53 -8.79
N LYS A 251 -6.57 18.11 -9.30
CA LYS A 251 -7.78 17.79 -8.52
C LYS A 251 -7.93 16.29 -8.39
N ILE A 252 -8.16 15.82 -7.18
CA ILE A 252 -8.23 14.39 -6.81
C ILE A 252 -9.49 14.20 -5.98
N ILE A 253 -10.27 13.16 -6.30
CA ILE A 253 -11.44 12.78 -5.51
C ILE A 253 -11.10 11.56 -4.65
N LEU A 254 -11.21 11.74 -3.34
CA LEU A 254 -11.08 10.70 -2.33
C LEU A 254 -12.49 10.34 -1.83
N THR A 255 -12.92 9.10 -2.10
CA THR A 255 -14.22 8.57 -1.71
C THR A 255 -14.09 7.78 -0.43
N LEU A 256 -14.89 8.10 0.57
CA LEU A 256 -14.97 7.37 1.84
C LEU A 256 -15.82 6.10 1.69
#